data_AF-A0A6I2GQJ6-F1
#
_entry.id   AF-A0A6I2GQJ6-F1
#
_cell.length_a   1.000
_cell.length_b   1.000
_cell.length_c   1.000
_cell.angle_alpha   90.00
_cell.angle_beta   90.00
_cell.angle_gamma   90.00
#
_symmetry.space_group_name_H-M   'P 1'
#
loop_
_entity.id
_entity.type
_entity.pdbx_description
1 polymer ?
#
loop_
_entity_poly.entity_id
_entity_poly.type
_entity_poly.pdbx_seq_one_letter_code
_entity_poly.pdbx_strand_id
1 'polypeptide(L)'
;MRRVCAGPGFADFRREARALLAEDVPPDAVVLEDAAVGQAPLAGLFAAPHAPEQPARPTLAVPSAFLRLGEQVACHRDGERWGHLYRVLWRLTHGERHLLEVESDPDVRRLQLMAKAVERDVHKLHAFVRFRRVEQGGQEHYVAWHRPDHLIVERAAPFFARRFPSMRWSLLTPDACAYWDLSELRFGEGVPRSAAPEGDALEALWRTYYAAVFNPARLNPRAMRAQLPVRHWATLPEAPLIRGLVRSAPTRVERMVRPPSAPSASAALLPPARDLGSLAAAARGCTACPLHARATQTVFGEGPGEPRLMLVGEQPGDTEDRVGRPFQGPAGQLLDEVLAQVGIAREQLYVTNAVKHFGWTGEPTRRLHQKPGRAEVLACRGWLEAEVAAVRPRMILALGATAAQSFLGPGFKLTHSRGQVFETPWAPWWLATYHPSALLRMPDPRTRAQAHAHFVEDLQRTAEALRRVA
;
A
#
# COMPACT_ATOMS: atom_id res chain seq x y z
N MET A 1 2.12 -47.29 -13.40
CA MET A 1 1.69 -46.01 -12.82
C MET A 1 0.27 -45.73 -13.29
N ARG A 2 -0.70 -45.66 -12.37
CA ARG A 2 -2.10 -45.32 -12.65
C ARG A 2 -2.18 -43.83 -13.01
N ARG A 3 -2.89 -43.48 -14.09
CA ARG A 3 -3.13 -42.07 -14.43
C ARG A 3 -4.55 -41.71 -14.03
N VAL A 4 -4.71 -40.60 -13.32
CA VAL A 4 -6.01 -40.10 -12.86
C VAL A 4 -6.11 -38.64 -13.24
N CYS A 5 -7.14 -38.27 -13.99
CA CYS A 5 -7.37 -36.87 -14.35
C CYS A 5 -8.15 -36.20 -13.22
N ALA A 6 -7.53 -35.24 -12.53
CA ALA A 6 -8.25 -34.36 -11.63
C ALA A 6 -8.93 -33.27 -12.46
N GLY A 7 -10.20 -33.00 -12.17
CA GLY A 7 -10.93 -31.85 -12.74
C GLY A 7 -10.25 -30.52 -12.40
N PRO A 8 -10.71 -29.40 -12.99
CA PRO A 8 -10.02 -28.11 -12.90
C PRO A 8 -9.99 -27.53 -11.47
N GLY A 9 -10.90 -27.97 -10.60
CA GLY A 9 -11.07 -27.41 -9.25
C GLY A 9 -10.53 -28.29 -8.13
N PHE A 10 -10.33 -27.67 -6.95
CA PHE A 10 -9.90 -28.37 -5.74
C PHE A 10 -10.90 -29.44 -5.27
N ALA A 11 -12.20 -29.24 -5.54
CA ALA A 11 -13.24 -30.21 -5.19
C ALA A 11 -13.07 -31.54 -5.96
N ASP A 12 -12.69 -31.48 -7.24
CA ASP A 12 -12.41 -32.65 -8.04
C ASP A 12 -11.18 -33.39 -7.53
N PHE A 13 -10.09 -32.66 -7.27
CA PHE A 13 -8.92 -33.23 -6.63
C PHE A 13 -9.27 -33.95 -5.31
N ARG A 14 -10.11 -33.35 -4.45
CA ARG A 14 -10.51 -33.98 -3.18
C ARG A 14 -11.25 -35.30 -3.38
N ARG A 15 -12.10 -35.40 -4.41
CA ARG A 15 -12.83 -36.63 -4.73
C ARG A 15 -11.86 -37.72 -5.18
N GLU A 16 -11.00 -37.41 -6.14
CA GLU A 16 -10.02 -38.38 -6.66
C GLU A 16 -9.00 -38.79 -5.59
N ALA A 17 -8.49 -37.84 -4.82
CA ALA A 17 -7.55 -38.11 -3.73
C ALA A 17 -8.15 -38.99 -2.63
N ARG A 18 -9.45 -38.84 -2.33
CA ARG A 18 -10.15 -39.72 -1.37
C ARG A 18 -10.26 -41.15 -1.89
N ALA A 19 -10.54 -41.34 -3.19
CA ALA A 19 -10.59 -42.66 -3.79
C ALA A 19 -9.22 -43.35 -3.73
N LEU A 20 -8.16 -42.62 -4.10
CA LEU A 20 -6.78 -43.14 -4.04
C LEU A 20 -6.32 -43.48 -2.61
N LEU A 21 -6.69 -42.66 -1.62
CA LEU A 21 -6.44 -42.95 -0.20
C LEU A 21 -7.22 -44.17 0.29
N ALA A 22 -8.47 -44.36 -0.14
CA ALA A 22 -9.28 -45.50 0.25
C ALA A 22 -8.69 -46.82 -0.27
N GLU A 23 -8.09 -46.78 -1.46
CA GLU A 23 -7.39 -47.88 -2.10
C GLU A 23 -5.92 -48.03 -1.65
N ASP A 24 -5.46 -47.20 -0.71
CA ASP A 24 -4.08 -47.21 -0.18
C ASP A 24 -3.01 -47.08 -1.29
N VAL A 25 -3.25 -46.24 -2.30
CA VAL A 25 -2.35 -46.06 -3.45
C VAL A 25 -1.22 -45.08 -3.12
N PRO A 26 0.06 -45.50 -3.11
CA PRO A 26 1.17 -44.59 -2.82
C PRO A 26 1.37 -43.54 -3.93
N PRO A 27 1.89 -42.34 -3.62
CA PRO A 27 2.10 -41.26 -4.59
C PRO A 27 2.96 -41.66 -5.80
N ASP A 28 3.89 -42.60 -5.64
CA ASP A 28 4.78 -43.06 -6.70
C ASP A 28 4.10 -44.03 -7.68
N ALA A 29 2.93 -44.56 -7.30
CA ALA A 29 2.13 -45.45 -8.14
C ALA A 29 1.09 -44.69 -8.99
N VAL A 30 0.91 -43.38 -8.79
CA VAL A 30 -0.13 -42.57 -9.44
C VAL A 30 0.42 -41.27 -10.03
N VAL A 31 -0.07 -40.90 -11.21
CA VAL A 31 0.13 -39.57 -11.81
C VAL A 31 -1.22 -38.88 -11.87
N LEU A 32 -1.33 -37.75 -11.17
CA LEU A 32 -2.50 -36.89 -11.23
C LEU A 32 -2.29 -35.83 -12.31
N GLU A 33 -3.01 -35.98 -13.42
CA GLU A 33 -2.93 -35.08 -14.57
C GLU A 33 -4.01 -33.99 -14.46
N ASP A 34 -3.68 -32.80 -14.96
CA ASP A 34 -4.60 -31.67 -15.04
C ASP A 34 -5.45 -31.76 -16.30
N ALA A 35 -6.78 -31.80 -16.15
CA ALA A 35 -7.69 -31.83 -17.29
C ALA A 35 -7.68 -30.53 -18.14
N ALA A 36 -7.08 -29.44 -17.65
CA ALA A 36 -7.33 -28.09 -18.16
C ALA A 36 -6.27 -27.49 -19.12
N VAL A 37 -5.35 -28.26 -19.72
CA VAL A 37 -4.39 -27.69 -20.70
C VAL A 37 -4.47 -28.39 -22.05
N GLY A 38 -5.47 -28.02 -22.85
CA GLY A 38 -5.36 -27.97 -24.32
C GLY A 38 -5.04 -29.25 -25.11
N GLN A 39 -5.04 -30.43 -24.49
CA GLN A 39 -5.00 -31.69 -25.20
C GLN A 39 -6.21 -32.50 -24.74
N ALA A 40 -7.21 -32.61 -25.62
CA ALA A 40 -8.09 -33.76 -25.55
C ALA A 40 -7.19 -34.99 -25.47
N PRO A 41 -7.33 -35.87 -24.46
CA PRO A 41 -6.69 -37.16 -24.54
C PRO A 41 -7.23 -37.80 -25.81
N LEU A 42 -6.35 -38.22 -26.71
CA LEU A 42 -6.69 -39.28 -27.65
C LEU A 42 -7.36 -40.36 -26.81
N ALA A 43 -8.62 -40.63 -27.12
CA ALA A 43 -9.42 -41.66 -26.48
C ALA A 43 -8.64 -42.98 -26.56
N GLY A 44 -7.86 -43.25 -25.51
CA GLY A 44 -7.16 -44.49 -25.31
C GLY A 44 -8.19 -45.49 -24.85
N LEU A 45 -8.64 -46.30 -25.81
CA LEU A 45 -9.22 -47.65 -25.83
C LEU A 45 -9.04 -48.61 -24.61
N PHE A 46 -8.71 -48.13 -23.41
CA PHE A 46 -8.51 -48.91 -22.19
C PHE A 46 -9.08 -48.21 -20.93
N ALA A 47 -10.26 -47.59 -21.03
CA ALA A 47 -11.04 -47.25 -19.86
C ALA A 47 -11.58 -48.56 -19.25
N ALA A 48 -10.95 -49.05 -18.18
CA ALA A 48 -11.51 -50.16 -17.41
C ALA A 48 -12.83 -49.70 -16.76
N PRO A 49 -13.90 -50.53 -16.80
CA PRO A 49 -15.19 -50.16 -16.24
C PRO A 49 -15.08 -49.88 -14.74
N HIS A 50 -15.78 -48.84 -14.31
CA HIS A 50 -15.89 -48.40 -12.92
C HIS A 50 -16.38 -49.57 -12.04
N ALA A 51 -15.55 -50.03 -11.11
CA ALA A 51 -15.95 -51.04 -10.12
C ALA A 51 -16.88 -50.41 -9.07
N PRO A 52 -17.85 -51.17 -8.53
CA PRO A 52 -18.88 -50.64 -7.64
C PRO A 52 -18.31 -50.16 -6.31
N GLU A 53 -18.97 -49.15 -5.74
CA GLU A 53 -18.71 -48.54 -4.42
C GLU A 53 -18.46 -49.60 -3.33
N GLN A 54 -17.23 -49.60 -2.78
CA GLN A 54 -16.87 -50.36 -1.58
C GLN A 54 -17.04 -49.49 -0.33
N PRO A 55 -17.33 -50.11 0.84
CA PRO A 55 -17.77 -49.39 2.03
C PRO A 55 -16.68 -48.46 2.58
N ALA A 56 -17.11 -47.27 3.00
CA ALA A 56 -16.27 -46.21 3.52
C ALA A 56 -15.44 -46.66 4.74
N ARG A 57 -14.11 -46.70 4.56
CA ARG A 57 -13.12 -46.73 5.64
C ARG A 57 -13.13 -45.41 6.43
N PRO A 58 -12.63 -45.39 7.69
CA PRO A 58 -12.79 -44.26 8.60
C PRO A 58 -12.32 -42.94 7.99
N THR A 59 -13.07 -41.87 8.26
CA THR A 59 -12.79 -40.50 7.85
C THR A 59 -11.40 -40.09 8.33
N LEU A 60 -10.43 -40.13 7.42
CA LEU A 60 -9.08 -39.64 7.66
C LEU A 60 -9.14 -38.15 8.03
N ALA A 61 -8.72 -37.82 9.25
CA ALA A 61 -8.75 -36.46 9.76
C ALA A 61 -7.61 -35.63 9.14
N VAL A 62 -7.96 -34.75 8.19
CA VAL A 62 -7.02 -33.87 7.50
C VAL A 62 -7.03 -32.48 8.15
N PRO A 63 -5.86 -31.88 8.47
CA PRO A 63 -5.81 -30.54 9.05
C PRO A 63 -6.47 -29.48 8.16
N SER A 64 -7.20 -28.53 8.76
CA SER A 64 -7.82 -27.41 8.04
C SER A 64 -6.78 -26.52 7.33
N ALA A 65 -5.56 -26.45 7.86
CA ALA A 65 -4.43 -25.76 7.23
C ALA A 65 -4.09 -26.36 5.85
N PHE A 66 -4.15 -27.68 5.70
CA PHE A 66 -3.95 -28.35 4.41
C PHE A 66 -5.04 -27.94 3.41
N LEU A 67 -6.30 -27.91 3.85
CA LEU A 67 -7.43 -27.57 2.97
C LEU A 67 -7.29 -26.13 2.43
N ARG A 68 -6.95 -25.16 3.29
CA ARG A 68 -6.72 -23.78 2.85
C ARG A 68 -5.54 -23.67 1.87
N LEU A 69 -4.44 -24.38 2.16
CA LEU A 69 -3.28 -24.41 1.28
C LEU A 69 -3.63 -25.05 -0.08
N GLY A 70 -4.41 -26.13 -0.06
CA GLY A 70 -4.90 -26.81 -1.25
C GLY A 70 -5.78 -25.93 -2.13
N GLU A 71 -6.69 -25.15 -1.54
CA GLU A 71 -7.49 -24.16 -2.26
C GLU A 71 -6.65 -23.05 -2.91
N GLN A 72 -5.51 -22.69 -2.31
CA GLN A 72 -4.57 -21.73 -2.92
C GLN A 72 -3.78 -22.37 -4.05
N VAL A 73 -3.20 -23.54 -3.81
CA VAL A 73 -2.37 -24.26 -4.78
C VAL A 73 -3.19 -24.71 -5.99
N ALA A 74 -4.47 -25.03 -5.82
CA ALA A 74 -5.38 -25.38 -6.91
C ALA A 74 -5.45 -24.31 -8.00
N CYS A 75 -5.29 -23.02 -7.64
CA CYS A 75 -5.25 -21.92 -8.60
C CYS A 75 -3.92 -21.84 -9.37
N HIS A 76 -2.86 -22.52 -8.95
CA HIS A 76 -1.56 -22.46 -9.62
C HIS A 76 -1.61 -23.19 -10.98
N ARG A 77 -0.85 -22.73 -11.97
CA ARG A 77 -0.89 -23.30 -13.34
C ARG A 77 0.03 -24.51 -13.55
N ASP A 78 0.84 -24.83 -12.56
CA ASP A 78 1.76 -25.96 -12.67
C ASP A 78 0.96 -27.28 -12.76
N GLY A 79 1.27 -28.10 -13.76
CA GLY A 79 0.59 -29.37 -14.00
C GLY A 79 0.87 -30.41 -12.91
N GLU A 80 1.97 -30.29 -12.17
CA GLU A 80 2.34 -31.22 -11.09
C GLU A 80 1.69 -30.86 -9.75
N ARG A 81 0.92 -29.77 -9.68
CA ARG A 81 0.31 -29.28 -8.42
C ARG A 81 -0.53 -30.34 -7.70
N TRP A 82 -1.27 -31.14 -8.47
CA TRP A 82 -2.12 -32.21 -7.92
C TRP A 82 -1.30 -33.36 -7.35
N GLY A 83 -0.22 -33.75 -8.02
CA GLY A 83 0.72 -34.74 -7.51
C GLY A 83 1.38 -34.30 -6.21
N HIS A 84 1.82 -33.05 -6.13
CA HIS A 84 2.40 -32.48 -4.90
C HIS A 84 1.38 -32.41 -3.75
N LEU A 85 0.14 -31.99 -4.04
CA LEU A 85 -0.93 -31.98 -3.03
C LEU A 85 -1.24 -33.40 -2.53
N TYR A 86 -1.31 -34.38 -3.43
CA TYR A 86 -1.57 -35.77 -3.05
C TYR A 86 -0.44 -36.35 -2.21
N ARG A 87 0.82 -36.09 -2.56
CA ARG A 87 1.97 -36.57 -1.80
C ARG A 87 1.97 -36.06 -0.35
N VAL A 88 1.71 -34.77 -0.16
CA VAL A 88 1.61 -34.19 1.20
C VAL A 88 0.40 -34.76 1.94
N LEU A 89 -0.74 -34.90 1.27
CA LEU A 89 -1.94 -35.51 1.86
C LEU A 89 -1.72 -36.97 2.29
N TRP A 90 -1.04 -37.76 1.46
CA TRP A 90 -0.67 -39.14 1.75
C TRP A 90 0.21 -39.22 3.00
N ARG A 91 1.28 -38.42 3.06
CA ARG A 91 2.20 -38.36 4.22
C ARG A 91 1.48 -37.94 5.51
N LEU A 92 0.61 -36.93 5.44
CA LEU A 92 -0.21 -36.48 6.57
C LEU A 92 -1.13 -37.59 7.12
N THR A 93 -1.68 -38.42 6.24
CA THR A 93 -2.58 -39.53 6.61
C THR A 93 -1.83 -40.80 7.04
N HIS A 94 -0.55 -40.92 6.68
CA HIS A 94 0.30 -42.09 6.96
C HIS A 94 1.30 -41.86 8.11
N GLY A 95 1.00 -40.94 9.03
CA GLY A 95 1.71 -40.79 10.31
C GLY A 95 2.41 -39.46 10.51
N GLU A 96 2.65 -38.68 9.46
CA GLU A 96 3.33 -37.38 9.56
C GLU A 96 2.36 -36.22 9.86
N ARG A 97 1.64 -36.28 11.00
CA ARG A 97 0.54 -35.33 11.31
C ARG A 97 0.95 -33.86 11.38
N HIS A 98 2.20 -33.58 11.71
CA HIS A 98 2.76 -32.23 11.84
C HIS A 98 3.59 -31.78 10.63
N LEU A 99 3.51 -32.49 9.50
CA LEU A 99 4.33 -32.22 8.31
C LEU A 99 4.26 -30.75 7.86
N LEU A 100 3.08 -30.13 7.90
CA LEU A 100 2.90 -28.74 7.49
C LEU A 100 3.63 -27.71 8.36
N GLU A 101 4.05 -28.06 9.57
CA GLU A 101 4.84 -27.21 10.46
C GLU A 101 6.33 -27.21 10.08
N VAL A 102 6.77 -28.21 9.30
CA VAL A 102 8.16 -28.37 8.85
C VAL A 102 8.35 -27.61 7.55
N GLU A 103 8.56 -26.30 7.62
CA GLU A 103 8.74 -25.44 6.43
C GLU A 103 9.95 -25.82 5.55
N SER A 104 10.92 -26.53 6.12
CA SER A 104 12.09 -27.03 5.39
C SER A 104 11.82 -28.27 4.55
N ASP A 105 10.69 -28.96 4.75
CA ASP A 105 10.34 -30.14 3.97
C ASP A 105 10.17 -29.77 2.48
N PRO A 106 10.76 -30.52 1.53
CA PRO A 106 10.73 -30.19 0.12
C PRO A 106 9.32 -30.07 -0.48
N ASP A 107 8.39 -30.94 -0.08
CA ASP A 107 7.02 -30.96 -0.61
C ASP A 107 6.21 -29.81 -0.04
N VAL A 108 6.30 -29.58 1.28
CA VAL A 108 5.66 -28.45 1.97
C VAL A 108 6.15 -27.13 1.40
N ARG A 109 7.48 -26.97 1.27
CA ARG A 109 8.09 -25.77 0.70
C ARG A 109 7.62 -25.52 -0.72
N ARG A 110 7.48 -26.55 -1.55
CA ARG A 110 6.99 -26.40 -2.93
C ARG A 110 5.54 -25.95 -2.96
N LEU A 111 4.65 -26.53 -2.16
CA LEU A 111 3.26 -26.08 -2.04
C LEU A 111 3.17 -24.63 -1.53
N GLN A 112 3.97 -24.26 -0.53
CA GLN A 112 4.01 -22.89 -0.02
C GLN A 112 4.51 -21.89 -1.09
N LEU A 113 5.48 -22.25 -1.92
CA LEU A 113 5.95 -21.41 -3.02
C LEU A 113 4.87 -21.20 -4.09
N MET A 114 4.14 -22.26 -4.45
CA MET A 114 3.00 -22.17 -5.36
C MET A 114 1.90 -21.27 -4.79
N ALA A 115 1.54 -21.45 -3.51
CA ALA A 115 0.56 -20.62 -2.83
C ALA A 115 0.97 -19.14 -2.78
N LYS A 116 2.24 -18.85 -2.45
CA LYS A 116 2.80 -17.48 -2.50
C LYS A 116 2.80 -16.89 -3.92
N ALA A 117 2.97 -17.70 -4.96
CA ALA A 117 2.87 -17.23 -6.35
C ALA A 117 1.43 -16.84 -6.71
N VAL A 118 0.46 -17.68 -6.34
CA VAL A 118 -0.99 -17.39 -6.48
C VAL A 118 -1.39 -16.13 -5.72
N GLU A 119 -0.98 -15.97 -4.46
CA GLU A 119 -1.29 -14.77 -3.67
C GLU A 119 -0.71 -13.49 -4.27
N ARG A 120 0.52 -13.56 -4.78
CA ARG A 120 1.14 -12.42 -5.49
C ARG A 120 0.36 -12.04 -6.74
N ASP A 121 -0.13 -13.02 -7.49
CA ASP A 121 -0.93 -12.78 -8.70
C ASP A 121 -2.31 -12.18 -8.36
N VAL A 122 -2.97 -12.67 -7.30
CA VAL A 122 -4.20 -12.07 -6.76
C VAL A 122 -3.96 -10.61 -6.37
N HIS A 123 -2.86 -10.34 -5.66
CA HIS A 123 -2.49 -8.98 -5.27
C HIS A 123 -2.22 -8.08 -6.49
N LYS A 124 -1.53 -8.59 -7.52
CA LYS A 124 -1.33 -7.86 -8.78
C LYS A 124 -2.66 -7.54 -9.45
N LEU A 125 -3.58 -8.50 -9.54
CA LEU A 125 -4.90 -8.29 -10.11
C LEU A 125 -5.64 -7.17 -9.35
N HIS A 126 -5.70 -7.23 -8.02
CA HIS A 126 -6.32 -6.20 -7.19
C HIS A 126 -5.69 -4.81 -7.36
N ALA A 127 -4.36 -4.76 -7.45
CA ALA A 127 -3.61 -3.51 -7.54
C ALA A 127 -3.68 -2.86 -8.93
N PHE A 128 -3.67 -3.66 -10.00
CA PHE A 128 -3.44 -3.19 -11.37
C PHE A 128 -4.65 -3.28 -12.29
N VAL A 129 -5.69 -4.05 -11.96
CA VAL A 129 -6.93 -4.07 -12.76
C VAL A 129 -7.56 -2.69 -12.79
N ARG A 130 -7.94 -2.24 -13.98
CA ARG A 130 -8.63 -0.97 -14.20
C ARG A 130 -9.87 -1.22 -15.03
N PHE A 131 -11.00 -0.80 -14.46
CA PHE A 131 -12.29 -0.88 -15.11
C PHE A 131 -12.52 0.35 -15.99
N ARG A 132 -12.98 0.12 -17.22
CA ARG A 132 -13.33 1.14 -18.21
C ARG A 132 -14.84 1.26 -18.30
N ARG A 133 -15.36 2.48 -18.25
CA ARG A 133 -16.79 2.73 -18.46
C ARG A 133 -17.15 2.50 -19.93
N VAL A 134 -18.15 1.67 -20.17
CA VAL A 134 -18.78 1.43 -21.46
C VAL A 134 -20.29 1.59 -21.30
N GLU A 135 -20.97 2.03 -22.34
CA GLU A 135 -22.43 2.12 -22.35
C GLU A 135 -22.97 0.84 -22.99
N GLN A 136 -23.73 0.07 -22.20
CA GLN A 136 -24.32 -1.19 -22.65
C GLN A 136 -25.83 -1.14 -22.39
N GLY A 137 -26.63 -1.12 -23.46
CA GLY A 137 -28.09 -1.05 -23.36
C GLY A 137 -28.63 0.22 -22.67
N GLY A 138 -27.92 1.34 -22.79
CA GLY A 138 -28.30 2.62 -22.15
C GLY A 138 -27.97 2.72 -20.65
N GLN A 139 -27.23 1.75 -20.10
CA GLN A 139 -26.77 1.74 -18.71
C GLN A 139 -25.24 1.78 -18.65
N GLU A 140 -24.71 2.36 -17.57
CA GLU A 140 -23.26 2.37 -17.32
C GLU A 140 -22.78 0.98 -16.89
N HIS A 141 -21.84 0.43 -17.66
CA HIS A 141 -21.20 -0.85 -17.37
C HIS A 141 -19.69 -0.67 -17.37
N TYR A 142 -18.98 -1.40 -16.52
CA TYR A 142 -17.55 -1.22 -16.31
C TYR A 142 -16.77 -2.48 -16.71
N VAL A 143 -15.94 -2.43 -17.75
CA VAL A 143 -15.23 -3.60 -18.27
C VAL A 143 -13.73 -3.46 -18.03
N ALA A 144 -13.11 -4.49 -17.47
CA ALA A 144 -11.66 -4.61 -17.35
C ALA A 144 -11.17 -5.86 -18.06
N TRP A 145 -9.99 -5.81 -18.66
CA TRP A 145 -9.30 -7.01 -19.14
C TRP A 145 -7.96 -7.18 -18.43
N HIS A 146 -7.66 -8.40 -18.01
CA HIS A 146 -6.38 -8.74 -17.38
C HIS A 146 -5.94 -10.14 -17.80
N ARG A 147 -4.62 -10.38 -17.83
CA ARG A 147 -4.05 -11.71 -18.03
C ARG A 147 -3.31 -12.16 -16.77
N PRO A 148 -3.96 -12.93 -15.90
CA PRO A 148 -3.33 -13.49 -14.73
C PRO A 148 -2.22 -14.49 -15.08
N ASP A 149 -1.21 -14.58 -14.21
CA ASP A 149 -0.19 -15.63 -14.25
C ASP A 149 -0.79 -17.01 -13.86
N HIS A 150 -1.88 -17.01 -13.07
CA HIS A 150 -2.51 -18.19 -12.46
C HIS A 150 -4.05 -18.19 -12.60
N LEU A 151 -4.72 -19.29 -12.27
CA LEU A 151 -6.19 -19.47 -12.37
C LEU A 151 -6.90 -18.83 -11.16
N ILE A 152 -6.83 -17.50 -11.07
CA ILE A 152 -7.18 -16.75 -9.83
C ILE A 152 -8.50 -15.99 -9.87
N VAL A 153 -9.21 -16.01 -11.00
CA VAL A 153 -10.37 -15.13 -11.22
C VAL A 153 -11.46 -15.37 -10.18
N GLU A 154 -11.87 -16.62 -9.97
CA GLU A 154 -12.87 -16.98 -8.97
C GLU A 154 -12.46 -16.61 -7.55
N ARG A 155 -11.17 -16.76 -7.24
CA ARG A 155 -10.60 -16.41 -5.93
C ARG A 155 -10.57 -14.89 -5.71
N ALA A 156 -10.28 -14.13 -6.76
CA ALA A 156 -10.00 -12.70 -6.64
C ALA A 156 -11.21 -11.81 -6.89
N ALA A 157 -12.18 -12.24 -7.70
CA ALA A 157 -13.37 -11.46 -8.08
C ALA A 157 -14.25 -11.00 -6.90
N PRO A 158 -14.45 -11.79 -5.82
CA PRO A 158 -15.25 -11.35 -4.67
C PRO A 158 -14.74 -10.07 -4.00
N PHE A 159 -13.43 -9.76 -4.12
CA PHE A 159 -12.87 -8.50 -3.64
C PHE A 159 -13.49 -7.30 -4.35
N PHE A 160 -13.63 -7.37 -5.67
CA PHE A 160 -14.18 -6.28 -6.48
C PHE A 160 -15.68 -6.09 -6.23
N ALA A 161 -16.44 -7.18 -6.05
CA ALA A 161 -17.87 -7.11 -5.73
C ALA A 161 -18.12 -6.36 -4.40
N ARG A 162 -17.32 -6.68 -3.37
CA ARG A 162 -17.38 -5.96 -2.08
C ARG A 162 -16.89 -4.52 -2.16
N ARG A 163 -15.88 -4.25 -2.99
CA ARG A 163 -15.25 -2.92 -3.09
C ARG A 163 -16.04 -1.94 -3.96
N PHE A 164 -16.76 -2.46 -4.95
CA PHE A 164 -17.54 -1.72 -5.93
C PHE A 164 -18.97 -2.28 -6.05
N PRO A 165 -19.74 -2.32 -4.95
CA PRO A 165 -21.05 -2.96 -4.93
C PRO A 165 -22.08 -2.22 -5.81
N SER A 166 -21.92 -0.91 -5.98
CA SER A 166 -22.84 -0.02 -6.71
C SER A 166 -22.53 0.14 -8.20
N MET A 167 -21.59 -0.64 -8.75
CA MET A 167 -21.16 -0.53 -10.15
C MET A 167 -21.38 -1.88 -10.86
N ARG A 168 -22.03 -1.91 -12.03
CA ARG A 168 -22.08 -3.13 -12.86
C ARG A 168 -20.73 -3.32 -13.54
N TRP A 169 -20.09 -4.47 -13.39
CA TRP A 169 -18.76 -4.67 -13.98
C TRP A 169 -18.51 -6.07 -14.51
N SER A 170 -17.62 -6.16 -15.50
CA SER A 170 -17.09 -7.41 -16.06
C SER A 170 -15.57 -7.40 -16.01
N LEU A 171 -14.99 -8.43 -15.39
CA LEU A 171 -13.56 -8.72 -15.43
C LEU A 171 -13.32 -9.85 -16.43
N LEU A 172 -12.70 -9.48 -17.55
CA LEU A 172 -12.39 -10.38 -18.65
C LEU A 172 -10.96 -10.90 -18.52
N THR A 173 -10.77 -12.22 -18.60
CA THR A 173 -9.44 -12.83 -18.69
C THR A 173 -9.44 -13.98 -19.70
N PRO A 174 -8.27 -14.47 -20.14
CA PRO A 174 -8.19 -15.54 -21.13
C PRO A 174 -8.79 -16.89 -20.71
N ASP A 175 -8.83 -17.19 -19.40
CA ASP A 175 -9.20 -18.52 -18.90
C ASP A 175 -10.58 -18.53 -18.22
N ALA A 176 -10.94 -17.45 -17.54
CA ALA A 176 -12.24 -17.28 -16.91
C ALA A 176 -12.62 -15.81 -16.81
N CYS A 177 -13.90 -15.49 -16.90
CA CYS A 177 -14.43 -14.15 -16.70
C CYS A 177 -15.30 -14.08 -15.44
N ALA A 178 -15.40 -12.89 -14.84
CA ALA A 178 -16.29 -12.62 -13.73
C ALA A 178 -17.20 -11.43 -14.03
N TYR A 179 -18.46 -11.53 -13.62
CA TYR A 179 -19.52 -10.56 -13.92
C TYR A 179 -20.26 -10.21 -12.64
N TRP A 180 -20.44 -8.92 -12.37
CA TRP A 180 -21.18 -8.42 -11.23
C TRP A 180 -22.32 -7.52 -11.70
N ASP A 181 -23.55 -7.88 -11.33
CA ASP A 181 -24.77 -7.23 -11.80
C ASP A 181 -25.49 -6.37 -10.74
N LEU A 182 -24.78 -6.01 -9.66
CA LEU A 182 -25.25 -5.34 -8.42
C LEU A 182 -25.88 -6.26 -7.38
N SER A 183 -26.18 -7.52 -7.74
CA SER A 183 -26.80 -8.48 -6.84
C SER A 183 -26.01 -9.78 -6.71
N GLU A 184 -25.51 -10.29 -7.83
CA GLU A 184 -24.86 -11.59 -7.93
C GLU A 184 -23.52 -11.48 -8.65
N LEU A 185 -22.55 -12.29 -8.18
CA LEU A 185 -21.27 -12.50 -8.85
C LEU A 185 -21.34 -13.81 -9.63
N ARG A 186 -21.24 -13.71 -10.96
CA ARG A 186 -21.27 -14.86 -11.88
C ARG A 186 -19.91 -15.06 -12.53
N PHE A 187 -19.59 -16.30 -12.88
CA PHE A 187 -18.38 -16.66 -13.59
C PHE A 187 -18.72 -17.26 -14.95
N GLY A 188 -17.86 -17.03 -15.94
CA GLY A 188 -18.04 -17.54 -17.29
C GLY A 188 -16.70 -17.87 -17.95
N GLU A 189 -16.78 -18.37 -19.17
CA GLU A 189 -15.59 -18.78 -19.94
C GLU A 189 -14.65 -17.60 -20.21
N GLY A 190 -13.37 -17.92 -20.36
CA GLY A 190 -12.35 -16.95 -20.73
C GLY A 190 -12.56 -16.36 -22.12
N VAL A 191 -12.17 -15.10 -22.28
CA VAL A 191 -12.28 -14.39 -23.56
C VAL A 191 -10.92 -13.84 -24.02
N PRO A 192 -10.63 -13.89 -25.33
CA PRO A 192 -9.42 -13.29 -25.88
C PRO A 192 -9.43 -11.76 -25.72
N ARG A 193 -8.25 -11.14 -25.73
CA ARG A 193 -8.10 -9.67 -25.58
C ARG A 193 -8.93 -8.89 -26.60
N SER A 194 -9.07 -9.40 -27.82
CA SER A 194 -9.82 -8.78 -28.91
C SER A 194 -11.31 -8.56 -28.61
N ALA A 195 -11.85 -9.22 -27.58
CA ALA A 195 -13.23 -9.01 -27.13
C ALA A 195 -13.40 -7.80 -26.19
N ALA A 196 -12.32 -7.12 -25.78
CA ALA A 196 -12.38 -5.95 -24.91
C ALA A 196 -12.41 -4.63 -25.72
N PRO A 197 -13.21 -3.62 -25.33
CA PRO A 197 -13.32 -2.35 -26.07
C PRO A 197 -12.00 -1.55 -26.16
N GLU A 198 -11.70 -0.97 -27.33
CA GLU A 198 -10.52 -0.11 -27.60
C GLU A 198 -10.89 1.38 -27.84
N GLY A 199 -10.06 2.29 -27.30
CA GLY A 199 -10.02 3.74 -27.57
C GLY A 199 -10.54 4.68 -26.45
N ASP A 200 -10.31 6.00 -26.51
CA ASP A 200 -9.04 6.76 -26.43
C ASP A 200 -9.25 8.15 -25.75
N ALA A 201 -10.13 8.26 -24.75
CA ALA A 201 -10.31 9.52 -23.99
C ALA A 201 -9.57 9.49 -22.64
N LEU A 202 -9.45 8.31 -22.03
CA LEU A 202 -8.78 8.13 -20.74
C LEU A 202 -7.28 7.90 -20.87
N GLU A 203 -6.75 7.57 -22.05
CA GLU A 203 -5.34 7.23 -22.23
C GLU A 203 -4.44 8.47 -22.10
N ALA A 204 -4.86 9.64 -22.59
CA ALA A 204 -4.16 10.90 -22.38
C ALA A 204 -4.18 11.36 -20.91
N LEU A 205 -5.32 11.22 -20.22
CA LEU A 205 -5.48 11.49 -18.79
C LEU A 205 -4.65 10.53 -17.92
N TRP A 206 -4.60 9.25 -18.31
CA TRP A 206 -3.83 8.21 -17.66
C TRP A 206 -2.33 8.34 -17.90
N ARG A 207 -1.89 8.66 -19.13
CA ARG A 207 -0.49 9.01 -19.45
C ARG A 207 -0.02 10.19 -18.62
N THR A 208 -0.89 11.19 -18.45
CA THR A 208 -0.65 12.36 -17.59
C THR A 208 -0.56 11.97 -16.11
N TYR A 209 -1.46 11.10 -15.63
CA TYR A 209 -1.45 10.57 -14.26
C TYR A 209 -0.23 9.67 -13.97
N TYR A 210 0.11 8.74 -14.86
CA TYR A 210 1.27 7.85 -14.73
C TYR A 210 2.58 8.65 -14.76
N ALA A 211 2.71 9.63 -15.64
CA ALA A 211 3.87 10.53 -15.66
C ALA A 211 3.98 11.40 -14.39
N ALA A 212 2.86 11.68 -13.71
CA ALA A 212 2.80 12.42 -12.45
C ALA A 212 3.06 11.54 -11.20
N VAL A 213 2.79 10.24 -11.27
CA VAL A 213 2.98 9.27 -10.16
C VAL A 213 4.29 8.47 -10.29
N PHE A 214 4.90 8.42 -11.48
CA PHE A 214 6.23 7.83 -11.71
C PHE A 214 7.27 8.48 -10.82
N ASN A 215 7.80 7.72 -9.86
CA ASN A 215 8.84 8.18 -8.93
C ASN A 215 10.22 7.85 -9.50
N PRO A 216 10.95 8.83 -10.07
CA PRO A 216 12.22 8.58 -10.72
C PRO A 216 13.33 8.14 -9.75
N ALA A 217 13.20 8.44 -8.44
CA ALA A 217 14.15 8.02 -7.41
C ALA A 217 14.02 6.54 -6.99
N ARG A 218 12.91 5.87 -7.35
CA ARG A 218 12.68 4.43 -7.12
C ARG A 218 12.92 3.57 -8.36
N LEU A 219 13.48 4.16 -9.41
CA LEU A 219 13.72 3.44 -10.65
C LEU A 219 14.86 2.44 -10.45
N ASN A 220 14.53 1.15 -10.41
CA ASN A 220 15.50 0.06 -10.54
C ASN A 220 15.28 -0.65 -11.88
N PRO A 221 16.07 -0.32 -12.93
CA PRO A 221 15.90 -0.87 -14.27
C PRO A 221 16.02 -2.40 -14.33
N ARG A 222 16.82 -3.01 -13.43
CA ARG A 222 16.94 -4.47 -13.32
C ARG A 222 15.67 -5.09 -12.73
N ALA A 223 15.12 -4.53 -11.65
CA ALA A 223 13.88 -5.01 -11.05
C ALA A 223 12.67 -4.81 -11.98
N MET A 224 12.61 -3.69 -12.71
CA MET A 224 11.57 -3.47 -13.73
C MET A 224 11.62 -4.51 -14.85
N ARG A 225 12.80 -4.83 -15.39
CA ARG A 225 12.95 -5.86 -16.44
C ARG A 225 12.63 -7.27 -15.94
N ALA A 226 12.91 -7.55 -14.66
CA ALA A 226 12.59 -8.83 -14.02
C ALA A 226 11.09 -9.00 -13.71
N GLN A 227 10.40 -7.92 -13.34
CA GLN A 227 8.96 -7.95 -12.99
C GLN A 227 8.03 -7.66 -14.18
N LEU A 228 8.52 -7.01 -15.23
CA LEU A 228 7.82 -6.76 -16.49
C LEU A 228 8.69 -7.22 -17.68
N PRO A 229 8.63 -8.51 -18.05
CA PRO A 229 9.34 -9.03 -19.21
C PRO A 229 8.93 -8.27 -20.48
N VAL A 230 9.91 -7.97 -21.34
CA VAL A 230 9.78 -7.09 -22.53
C VAL A 230 8.59 -7.46 -23.44
N ARG A 231 8.22 -8.75 -23.49
CA ARG A 231 7.06 -9.27 -24.22
C ARG A 231 5.71 -8.65 -23.81
N HIS A 232 5.56 -8.15 -22.59
CA HIS A 232 4.33 -7.54 -22.08
C HIS A 232 4.23 -6.03 -22.37
N TRP A 233 5.28 -5.42 -22.93
CA TRP A 233 5.33 -3.97 -23.11
C TRP A 233 4.42 -3.49 -24.25
N ALA A 234 4.20 -4.32 -25.28
CA ALA A 234 3.30 -4.01 -26.38
C ALA A 234 1.83 -3.80 -25.94
N THR A 235 1.47 -4.30 -24.76
CA THR A 235 0.10 -4.23 -24.22
C THR A 235 -0.13 -3.11 -23.20
N LEU A 236 0.91 -2.33 -22.88
CA LEU A 236 0.89 -1.28 -21.85
C LEU A 236 0.76 0.12 -22.49
N PRO A 237 -0.29 0.91 -22.16
CA PRO A 237 -0.45 2.27 -22.69
C PRO A 237 0.68 3.23 -22.27
N GLU A 238 1.48 2.88 -21.26
CA GLU A 238 2.60 3.66 -20.73
C GLU A 238 3.97 3.22 -21.26
N ALA A 239 4.05 2.12 -22.03
CA ALA A 239 5.31 1.65 -22.63
C ALA A 239 6.05 2.72 -23.46
N PRO A 240 5.36 3.59 -24.24
CA PRO A 240 6.02 4.71 -24.92
C PRO A 240 6.59 5.74 -23.94
N LEU A 241 5.93 5.96 -22.80
CA LEU A 241 6.37 6.90 -21.76
C LEU A 241 7.55 6.36 -20.96
N ILE A 242 7.58 5.06 -20.64
CA ILE A 242 8.62 4.45 -19.79
C ILE A 242 10.02 4.76 -20.34
N ARG A 243 10.24 4.70 -21.66
CA ARG A 243 11.55 5.03 -22.26
C ARG A 243 11.93 6.50 -22.03
N GLY A 244 10.98 7.44 -22.17
CA GLY A 244 11.20 8.86 -21.91
C GLY A 244 11.32 9.21 -20.43
N LEU A 245 10.54 8.55 -19.57
CA LEU A 245 10.53 8.71 -18.12
C LEU A 245 11.81 8.16 -17.48
N VAL A 246 12.31 7.01 -17.94
CA VAL A 246 13.63 6.46 -17.56
C VAL A 246 14.76 7.38 -17.98
N ARG A 247 14.71 7.93 -19.20
CA ARG A 247 15.73 8.85 -19.73
C ARG A 247 15.72 10.21 -19.01
N SER A 248 14.54 10.71 -18.65
CA SER A 248 14.37 11.97 -17.92
C SER A 248 14.40 11.81 -16.40
N ALA A 249 14.51 10.59 -15.88
CA ALA A 249 14.54 10.32 -14.45
C ALA A 249 15.68 11.06 -13.72
N PRO A 250 16.94 11.09 -14.22
CA PRO A 250 18.01 11.84 -13.57
C PRO A 250 17.67 13.34 -13.45
N THR A 251 17.20 13.96 -14.55
CA THR A 251 16.83 15.38 -14.60
C THR A 251 15.59 15.71 -13.76
N ARG A 252 14.66 14.76 -13.61
CA ARG A 252 13.47 14.89 -12.75
C ARG A 252 13.84 14.73 -11.27
N VAL A 253 14.77 13.85 -10.92
CA VAL A 253 15.32 13.77 -9.56
C VAL A 253 16.03 15.07 -9.21
N GLU A 254 16.86 15.61 -10.10
CA GLU A 254 17.48 16.94 -9.94
C GLU A 254 16.42 18.05 -9.75
N ARG A 255 15.32 18.03 -10.51
CA ARG A 255 14.19 18.96 -10.35
C ARG A 255 13.34 18.74 -9.09
N MET A 256 13.28 17.53 -8.55
CA MET A 256 12.58 17.22 -7.29
C MET A 256 13.42 17.61 -6.08
N VAL A 257 14.74 17.58 -6.21
CA VAL A 257 15.70 18.13 -5.24
C VAL A 257 15.75 19.67 -5.31
N ARG A 258 15.41 20.26 -6.47
CA ARG A 258 15.32 21.71 -6.63
C ARG A 258 14.00 22.24 -6.04
N PRO A 259 14.01 23.21 -5.10
CA PRO A 259 12.79 23.80 -4.57
C PRO A 259 11.96 24.45 -5.69
N PRO A 260 10.61 24.47 -5.60
CA PRO A 260 9.76 25.15 -6.58
C PRO A 260 10.15 26.62 -6.65
N SER A 261 10.42 27.09 -7.87
CA SER A 261 11.01 28.41 -8.16
C SER A 261 10.03 29.59 -8.04
N ALA A 262 8.86 29.39 -7.42
CA ALA A 262 7.95 30.48 -7.11
C ALA A 262 8.03 30.77 -5.60
N PRO A 263 8.52 31.96 -5.17
CA PRO A 263 8.55 32.30 -3.76
C PRO A 263 7.13 32.24 -3.18
N SER A 264 6.98 31.59 -2.02
CA SER A 264 5.69 31.57 -1.30
C SER A 264 5.22 32.99 -0.96
N ALA A 265 3.91 33.18 -0.75
CA ALA A 265 3.37 34.47 -0.32
C ALA A 265 4.04 35.00 0.97
N SER A 266 4.35 34.12 1.94
CA SER A 266 5.10 34.51 3.15
C SER A 266 6.56 34.86 2.87
N ALA A 267 7.18 34.37 1.78
CA ALA A 267 8.57 34.68 1.48
C ALA A 267 8.81 36.18 1.22
N ALA A 268 7.79 36.87 0.69
CA ALA A 268 7.80 38.32 0.49
C ALA A 268 7.72 39.11 1.81
N LEU A 269 7.24 38.48 2.88
CA LEU A 269 7.11 39.09 4.21
C LEU A 269 8.32 38.82 5.10
N LEU A 270 9.32 38.08 4.61
CA LEU A 270 10.49 37.74 5.41
C LEU A 270 11.38 38.97 5.61
N PRO A 271 11.78 39.29 6.85
CA PRO A 271 12.64 40.42 7.14
C PRO A 271 14.06 40.23 6.56
N PRO A 272 14.85 41.30 6.39
CA PRO A 272 16.25 41.19 5.98
C PRO A 272 17.08 40.35 6.96
N ALA A 273 16.92 40.60 8.27
CA ALA A 273 17.53 39.81 9.32
C ALA A 273 16.84 38.44 9.42
N ARG A 274 17.63 37.35 9.43
CA ARG A 274 17.14 35.96 9.35
C ARG A 274 17.32 35.16 10.64
N ASP A 275 17.56 35.85 11.76
CA ASP A 275 17.53 35.23 13.08
C ASP A 275 16.09 34.95 13.54
N LEU A 276 15.94 34.01 14.48
CA LEU A 276 14.64 33.60 14.98
C LEU A 276 13.80 34.74 15.57
N GLY A 277 14.43 35.70 16.25
CA GLY A 277 13.74 36.83 16.87
C GLY A 277 13.11 37.74 15.82
N SER A 278 13.88 38.10 14.80
CA SER A 278 13.42 38.89 13.66
C SER A 278 12.32 38.17 12.86
N LEU A 279 12.50 36.87 12.59
CA LEU A 279 11.51 36.06 11.88
C LEU A 279 10.19 35.96 12.66
N ALA A 280 10.24 35.67 13.96
CA ALA A 280 9.06 35.62 14.81
C ALA A 280 8.34 36.98 14.87
N ALA A 281 9.12 38.08 14.95
CA ALA A 281 8.56 39.42 14.99
C ALA A 281 7.80 39.79 13.71
N ALA A 282 8.36 39.47 12.54
CA ALA A 282 7.70 39.71 11.26
C ALA A 282 6.49 38.77 11.05
N ALA A 283 6.59 37.51 11.50
CA ALA A 283 5.52 36.54 11.36
C ALA A 283 4.23 36.96 12.09
N ARG A 284 4.31 37.70 13.20
CA ARG A 284 3.14 38.23 13.94
C ARG A 284 2.21 39.09 13.09
N GLY A 285 2.73 39.76 12.06
CA GLY A 285 1.95 40.58 11.12
C GLY A 285 1.58 39.86 9.82
N CYS A 286 1.78 38.54 9.73
CA CYS A 286 1.67 37.81 8.47
C CYS A 286 0.22 37.72 7.96
N THR A 287 -0.03 38.28 6.78
CA THR A 287 -1.33 38.22 6.08
C THR A 287 -1.30 37.35 4.81
N ALA A 288 -0.29 36.51 4.65
CA ALA A 288 -0.03 35.73 3.42
C ALA A 288 -1.13 34.72 3.03
N CYS A 289 -2.07 34.37 3.92
CA CYS A 289 -3.20 33.49 3.61
C CYS A 289 -4.42 33.79 4.49
N PRO A 290 -5.65 33.37 4.10
CA PRO A 290 -6.89 33.73 4.80
C PRO A 290 -6.97 33.33 6.28
N LEU A 291 -6.14 32.38 6.73
CA LEU A 291 -6.15 31.90 8.13
C LEU A 291 -5.84 33.01 9.14
N HIS A 292 -5.05 34.02 8.75
CA HIS A 292 -4.70 35.14 9.64
C HIS A 292 -5.95 35.91 10.11
N ALA A 293 -7.04 35.90 9.33
CA ALA A 293 -8.21 36.73 9.60
C ALA A 293 -9.09 36.18 10.74
N ARG A 294 -8.99 34.88 11.04
CA ARG A 294 -9.80 34.22 12.08
C ARG A 294 -8.98 33.65 13.24
N ALA A 295 -7.70 33.42 13.05
CA ALA A 295 -6.79 33.06 14.14
C ALA A 295 -6.69 34.20 15.16
N THR A 296 -6.45 33.88 16.43
CA THR A 296 -6.21 34.91 17.47
C THR A 296 -4.85 35.55 17.29
N GLN A 297 -3.83 34.75 16.96
CA GLN A 297 -2.46 35.23 16.73
C GLN A 297 -1.65 34.22 15.91
N THR A 298 -0.48 34.66 15.46
CA THR A 298 0.52 33.75 14.91
C THR A 298 1.14 32.92 16.02
N VAL A 299 1.21 31.61 15.82
CA VAL A 299 1.99 30.69 16.65
C VAL A 299 3.24 30.30 15.87
N PHE A 300 4.34 30.98 16.19
CA PHE A 300 5.65 30.70 15.61
C PHE A 300 6.30 29.48 16.27
N GLY A 301 7.46 29.06 15.78
CA GLY A 301 8.24 28.03 16.45
C GLY A 301 8.93 28.54 17.72
N GLU A 302 9.23 27.61 18.63
CA GLU A 302 9.98 27.88 19.85
C GLU A 302 11.07 26.83 20.07
N GLY A 303 12.17 27.22 20.72
CA GLY A 303 13.29 26.33 21.03
C GLY A 303 14.64 27.05 20.99
N PRO A 304 15.76 26.32 21.20
CA PRO A 304 17.10 26.88 21.09
C PRO A 304 17.43 27.22 19.63
N GLY A 305 18.39 28.12 19.42
CA GLY A 305 18.84 28.52 18.08
C GLY A 305 19.62 27.44 17.32
N GLU A 306 20.19 26.45 18.02
CA GLU A 306 20.93 25.32 17.42
C GLU A 306 20.41 23.99 18.00
N PRO A 307 19.16 23.59 17.69
CA PRO A 307 18.55 22.37 18.18
C PRO A 307 19.16 21.15 17.51
N ARG A 308 19.24 20.03 18.24
CA ARG A 308 19.60 18.74 17.64
C ARG A 308 18.45 18.18 16.79
N LEU A 309 17.22 18.46 17.18
CA LEU A 309 16.01 17.97 16.54
C LEU A 309 15.00 19.10 16.38
N MET A 310 14.46 19.22 15.18
CA MET A 310 13.31 20.08 14.87
C MET A 310 12.05 19.22 14.70
N LEU A 311 11.01 19.53 15.46
CA LEU A 311 9.68 18.92 15.34
C LEU A 311 8.78 19.83 14.52
N VAL A 312 8.08 19.25 13.54
CA VAL A 312 7.16 20.01 12.67
C VAL A 312 5.78 19.37 12.67
N GLY A 313 4.80 20.06 13.23
CA GLY A 313 3.38 19.69 13.20
C GLY A 313 2.61 20.26 12.01
N GLU A 314 1.29 20.07 12.00
CA GLU A 314 0.40 20.56 10.94
C GLU A 314 0.13 22.07 11.05
N GLN A 315 -0.54 22.48 12.12
CA GLN A 315 -0.93 23.85 12.43
C GLN A 315 -1.19 23.98 13.94
N PRO A 316 -1.34 25.19 14.49
CA PRO A 316 -1.72 25.39 15.89
C PRO A 316 -3.15 24.89 16.15
N GLY A 317 -3.43 24.41 17.35
CA GLY A 317 -4.79 24.11 17.81
C GLY A 317 -5.41 25.28 18.59
N ASP A 318 -6.57 25.01 19.19
CA ASP A 318 -7.34 26.01 19.96
C ASP A 318 -6.55 26.58 21.15
N THR A 319 -5.83 25.72 21.88
CA THR A 319 -5.01 26.13 23.02
C THR A 319 -3.79 26.91 22.54
N GLU A 320 -3.09 26.41 21.53
CA GLU A 320 -1.89 27.03 20.98
C GLU A 320 -2.19 28.42 20.43
N ASP A 321 -3.29 28.60 19.71
CA ASP A 321 -3.73 29.89 19.16
C ASP A 321 -4.03 30.94 20.25
N ARG A 322 -4.49 30.51 21.44
CA ARG A 322 -4.70 31.44 22.58
C ARG A 322 -3.41 31.74 23.32
N VAL A 323 -2.53 30.75 23.47
CA VAL A 323 -1.30 30.86 24.27
C VAL A 323 -0.14 31.45 23.46
N GLY A 324 -0.16 31.34 22.14
CA GLY A 324 0.92 31.80 21.25
C GLY A 324 2.10 30.82 21.14
N ARG A 325 1.98 29.59 21.65
CA ARG A 325 3.06 28.59 21.74
C ARG A 325 2.65 27.24 21.13
N PRO A 326 3.54 26.54 20.41
CA PRO A 326 3.20 25.30 19.71
C PRO A 326 3.13 24.09 20.66
N PHE A 327 2.23 23.15 20.37
CA PHE A 327 2.03 21.89 21.11
C PHE A 327 1.80 22.10 22.63
N GLN A 328 0.81 22.93 22.98
CA GLN A 328 0.39 23.20 24.36
C GLN A 328 -0.92 22.49 24.75
N GLY A 329 -1.66 21.95 23.77
CA GLY A 329 -2.91 21.21 23.99
C GLY A 329 -2.69 19.71 24.28
N PRO A 330 -3.76 18.89 24.25
CA PRO A 330 -3.70 17.45 24.53
C PRO A 330 -2.73 16.67 23.63
N ALA A 331 -2.60 17.09 22.37
CA ALA A 331 -1.65 16.49 21.43
C ALA A 331 -0.19 16.79 21.83
N GLY A 332 0.08 17.96 22.43
CA GLY A 332 1.38 18.32 22.96
C GLY A 332 1.73 17.53 24.21
N GLN A 333 0.77 17.34 25.12
CA GLN A 333 0.95 16.51 26.32
C GLN A 333 1.34 15.07 25.97
N LEU A 334 0.62 14.45 25.03
CA LEU A 334 0.97 13.11 24.54
C LEU A 334 2.37 13.08 23.87
N LEU A 335 2.72 14.13 23.14
CA LEU A 335 4.05 14.24 22.54
C LEU A 335 5.14 14.30 23.62
N ASP A 336 4.94 15.13 24.65
CA ASP A 336 5.88 15.29 25.76
C ASP A 336 6.07 14.01 26.56
N GLU A 337 4.97 13.29 26.85
CA GLU A 337 5.00 11.98 27.50
C GLU A 337 5.88 10.98 26.73
N VAL A 338 5.69 10.88 25.42
CA VAL A 338 6.44 9.93 24.59
C VAL A 338 7.89 10.38 24.39
N LEU A 339 8.15 11.68 24.23
CA LEU A 339 9.52 12.22 24.17
C LEU A 339 10.31 11.90 25.44
N ALA A 340 9.70 12.11 26.61
CA ALA A 340 10.29 11.76 27.89
C ALA A 340 10.56 10.24 28.00
N GLN A 341 9.61 9.41 27.56
CA GLN A 341 9.75 7.95 27.53
C GLN A 341 10.97 7.49 26.71
N VAL A 342 11.27 8.16 25.58
CA VAL A 342 12.40 7.79 24.72
C VAL A 342 13.70 8.56 25.03
N GLY A 343 13.72 9.37 26.10
CA GLY A 343 14.89 10.10 26.55
C GLY A 343 15.26 11.31 25.69
N ILE A 344 14.28 11.94 25.03
CA ILE A 344 14.48 13.20 24.29
C ILE A 344 13.98 14.36 25.14
N ALA A 345 14.89 15.23 25.58
CA ALA A 345 14.58 16.41 26.38
C ALA A 345 13.98 17.53 25.51
N ARG A 346 12.81 18.08 25.90
CA ARG A 346 12.07 19.08 25.12
C ARG A 346 12.87 20.38 24.92
N GLU A 347 13.70 20.73 25.89
CA GLU A 347 14.51 21.96 25.90
C GLU A 347 15.59 21.97 24.80
N GLN A 348 15.92 20.78 24.25
CA GLN A 348 16.88 20.62 23.17
C GLN A 348 16.23 20.65 21.77
N LEU A 349 14.91 20.86 21.72
CA LEU A 349 14.10 20.78 20.51
C LEU A 349 13.68 22.16 20.04
N TYR A 350 13.65 22.33 18.73
CA TYR A 350 12.89 23.41 18.11
C TYR A 350 11.56 22.86 17.61
N VAL A 351 10.46 23.33 18.18
CA VAL A 351 9.11 22.82 17.90
C VAL A 351 8.35 23.87 17.12
N THR A 352 7.77 23.48 15.99
CA THR A 352 7.00 24.40 15.13
C THR A 352 5.91 23.67 14.34
N ASN A 353 5.18 24.38 13.49
CA ASN A 353 4.15 23.84 12.60
C ASN A 353 4.37 24.24 11.14
N ALA A 354 3.86 23.48 10.19
CA ALA A 354 3.91 23.83 8.77
C ALA A 354 3.12 25.11 8.45
N VAL A 355 2.02 25.35 9.16
CA VAL A 355 1.19 26.56 9.08
C VAL A 355 1.20 27.26 10.44
N LYS A 356 1.27 28.61 10.46
CA LYS A 356 1.44 29.40 11.70
C LYS A 356 0.16 29.99 12.30
N HIS A 357 -0.98 29.82 11.63
CA HIS A 357 -2.28 30.31 12.10
C HIS A 357 -3.25 29.14 12.23
N PHE A 358 -4.11 29.18 13.25
CA PHE A 358 -5.11 28.14 13.47
C PHE A 358 -6.28 28.28 12.49
N GLY A 359 -6.43 27.29 11.59
CA GLY A 359 -7.64 27.15 10.78
C GLY A 359 -8.76 26.48 11.56
N TRP A 360 -9.90 27.15 11.69
CA TRP A 360 -11.06 26.63 12.43
C TRP A 360 -12.42 27.10 11.90
N THR A 361 -13.45 26.31 12.16
CA THR A 361 -14.87 26.60 11.85
C THR A 361 -15.73 26.54 13.12
N GLY A 362 -16.97 27.01 13.01
CA GLY A 362 -17.88 27.16 14.15
C GLY A 362 -17.82 28.55 14.77
N GLU A 363 -18.23 28.63 16.03
CA GLU A 363 -18.35 29.88 16.79
C GLU A 363 -17.08 30.14 17.64
N PRO A 364 -16.77 31.41 17.99
CA PRO A 364 -15.61 31.73 18.84
C PRO A 364 -15.57 30.99 20.18
N THR A 365 -16.74 30.64 20.72
CA THR A 365 -16.91 29.85 21.95
C THR A 365 -16.62 28.36 21.75
N ARG A 366 -16.77 27.83 20.53
CA ARG A 366 -16.53 26.43 20.19
C ARG A 366 -15.84 26.31 18.82
N ARG A 367 -14.50 26.40 18.86
CA ARG A 367 -13.65 26.39 17.66
C ARG A 367 -13.31 24.98 17.23
N LEU A 368 -13.82 24.55 16.08
CA LEU A 368 -13.55 23.23 15.51
C LEU A 368 -12.37 23.30 14.55
N HIS A 369 -11.34 22.50 14.80
CA HIS A 369 -10.15 22.44 13.95
C HIS A 369 -10.49 22.09 12.49
N GLN A 370 -10.10 22.95 11.57
CA GLN A 370 -10.19 22.74 10.12
C GLN A 370 -8.79 22.51 9.57
N LYS A 371 -8.58 21.36 8.93
CA LYS A 371 -7.29 21.02 8.32
C LYS A 371 -6.89 22.06 7.27
N PRO A 372 -5.63 22.56 7.26
CA PRO A 372 -5.21 23.53 6.27
C PRO A 372 -5.17 22.90 4.86
N GLY A 373 -5.64 23.67 3.89
CA GLY A 373 -5.58 23.33 2.47
C GLY A 373 -4.19 23.52 1.88
N ARG A 374 -4.00 23.00 0.66
CA ARG A 374 -2.71 23.11 -0.06
C ARG A 374 -2.25 24.56 -0.26
N ALA A 375 -3.18 25.47 -0.54
CA ALA A 375 -2.86 26.88 -0.74
C ALA A 375 -2.27 27.52 0.52
N GLU A 376 -2.81 27.21 1.69
CA GLU A 376 -2.36 27.75 2.98
C GLU A 376 -0.98 27.20 3.36
N VAL A 377 -0.76 25.89 3.17
CA VAL A 377 0.55 25.25 3.38
C VAL A 377 1.60 25.89 2.47
N LEU A 378 1.29 26.07 1.18
CA LEU A 378 2.22 26.72 0.24
C LEU A 378 2.45 28.18 0.59
N ALA A 379 1.42 28.92 1.00
CA ALA A 379 1.55 30.32 1.39
C ALA A 379 2.44 30.50 2.62
N CYS A 380 2.33 29.60 3.62
CA CYS A 380 3.09 29.66 4.87
C CYS A 380 4.52 29.09 4.78
N ARG A 381 4.84 28.40 3.67
CA ARG A 381 6.10 27.68 3.48
C ARG A 381 7.36 28.53 3.70
N GLY A 382 7.35 29.80 3.30
CA GLY A 382 8.49 30.71 3.46
C GLY A 382 8.92 30.89 4.93
N TRP A 383 7.98 30.86 5.87
CA TRP A 383 8.31 30.88 7.30
C TRP A 383 9.02 29.60 7.74
N LEU A 384 8.51 28.44 7.33
CA LEU A 384 9.11 27.14 7.67
C LEU A 384 10.53 27.01 7.10
N GLU A 385 10.73 27.41 5.85
CA GLU A 385 12.05 27.40 5.22
C GLU A 385 13.01 28.35 5.93
N ALA A 386 12.54 29.54 6.34
CA ALA A 386 13.35 30.49 7.10
C ALA A 386 13.72 29.96 8.49
N GLU A 387 12.80 29.29 9.19
CA GLU A 387 13.10 28.63 10.47
C GLU A 387 14.16 27.54 10.30
N VAL A 388 14.00 26.64 9.32
CA VAL A 388 14.99 25.58 9.05
C VAL A 388 16.36 26.18 8.74
N ALA A 389 16.41 27.23 7.91
CA ALA A 389 17.65 27.91 7.57
C ALA A 389 18.29 28.62 8.77
N ALA A 390 17.50 29.18 9.68
CA ALA A 390 17.99 29.83 10.89
C ALA A 390 18.55 28.81 11.89
N VAL A 391 17.82 27.72 12.15
CA VAL A 391 18.16 26.77 13.22
C VAL A 391 19.10 25.65 12.78
N ARG A 392 19.16 25.36 11.47
CA ARG A 392 20.04 24.34 10.86
C ARG A 392 20.01 23.01 11.64
N PRO A 393 18.82 22.39 11.78
CA PRO A 393 18.66 21.23 12.65
C PRO A 393 19.44 20.03 12.11
N ARG A 394 19.97 19.20 13.00
CA ARG A 394 20.60 17.94 12.57
C ARG A 394 19.56 16.95 12.07
N MET A 395 18.42 16.88 12.75
CA MET A 395 17.31 16.02 12.37
C MET A 395 15.99 16.79 12.31
N ILE A 396 15.12 16.42 11.38
CA ILE A 396 13.72 16.88 11.35
C ILE A 396 12.79 15.68 11.53
N LEU A 397 11.82 15.82 12.44
CA LEU A 397 10.72 14.88 12.62
C LEU A 397 9.39 15.56 12.24
N ALA A 398 8.82 15.13 11.11
CA ALA A 398 7.52 15.59 10.63
C ALA A 398 6.38 14.79 11.27
N LEU A 399 5.54 15.47 12.02
CA LEU A 399 4.37 14.91 12.71
C LEU A 399 3.16 15.01 11.77
N GLY A 400 2.81 13.90 11.12
CA GLY A 400 1.67 13.79 10.23
C GLY A 400 1.95 14.13 8.75
N ALA A 401 0.95 13.87 7.91
CA ALA A 401 1.09 13.99 6.46
C ALA A 401 1.28 15.45 5.99
N THR A 402 0.60 16.41 6.63
CA THR A 402 0.67 17.82 6.22
C THR A 402 2.06 18.42 6.47
N ALA A 403 2.66 18.13 7.63
CA ALA A 403 4.03 18.50 7.94
C ALA A 403 5.03 17.89 6.97
N ALA A 404 4.86 16.61 6.62
CA ALA A 404 5.74 15.97 5.65
C ALA A 404 5.59 16.56 4.23
N GLN A 405 4.36 16.86 3.82
CA GLN A 405 4.04 17.40 2.50
C GLN A 405 4.49 18.86 2.33
N SER A 406 4.67 19.63 3.41
CA SER A 406 5.22 20.99 3.31
C SER A 406 6.68 20.98 2.82
N PHE A 407 7.45 19.95 3.18
CA PHE A 407 8.82 19.74 2.73
C PHE A 407 8.92 18.98 1.40
N LEU A 408 8.27 17.82 1.32
CA LEU A 408 8.47 16.83 0.24
C LEU A 408 7.41 16.92 -0.86
N GLY A 409 6.46 17.84 -0.71
CA GLY A 409 5.38 18.07 -1.66
C GLY A 409 4.21 17.08 -1.54
N PRO A 410 3.15 17.30 -2.33
CA PRO A 410 1.87 16.58 -2.20
C PRO A 410 1.94 15.09 -2.54
N GLY A 411 3.02 14.65 -3.20
CA GLY A 411 3.25 13.24 -3.51
C GLY A 411 3.60 12.38 -2.28
N PHE A 412 4.01 12.99 -1.17
CA PHE A 412 4.37 12.25 0.04
C PHE A 412 3.17 11.52 0.65
N LYS A 413 3.36 10.22 0.94
CA LYS A 413 2.38 9.35 1.61
C LYS A 413 2.96 8.83 2.91
N LEU A 414 2.37 9.26 4.04
CA LEU A 414 2.80 8.88 5.38
C LEU A 414 2.76 7.36 5.58
N THR A 415 1.69 6.70 5.14
CA THR A 415 1.50 5.25 5.27
C THR A 415 2.63 4.39 4.68
N HIS A 416 3.36 4.91 3.69
CA HIS A 416 4.44 4.17 3.03
C HIS A 416 5.84 4.54 3.52
N SER A 417 5.98 5.66 4.23
CA SER A 417 7.29 6.25 4.58
C SER A 417 7.48 6.45 6.07
N ARG A 418 6.45 6.14 6.87
CA ARG A 418 6.49 6.21 8.33
C ARG A 418 7.66 5.40 8.89
N GLY A 419 8.41 5.97 9.85
CA GLY A 419 9.48 5.26 10.57
C GLY A 419 10.75 4.98 9.76
N GLN A 420 10.84 5.49 8.53
CA GLN A 420 12.05 5.44 7.71
C GLN A 420 12.86 6.71 7.94
N VAL A 421 14.15 6.55 8.26
CA VAL A 421 15.12 7.65 8.33
C VAL A 421 15.80 7.78 6.97
N PHE A 422 15.81 8.99 6.41
CA PHE A 422 16.52 9.30 5.17
C PHE A 422 17.01 10.74 5.14
N GLU A 423 17.87 11.07 4.18
CA GLU A 423 18.47 12.41 4.05
C GLU A 423 17.61 13.34 3.19
N THR A 424 17.62 14.64 3.51
CA THR A 424 16.93 15.67 2.72
C THR A 424 17.79 16.94 2.62
N PRO A 425 17.49 17.85 1.66
CA PRO A 425 18.14 19.16 1.64
C PRO A 425 17.91 20.03 2.89
N TRP A 426 16.92 19.67 3.72
CA TRP A 426 16.51 20.42 4.91
C TRP A 426 17.28 20.01 6.17
N ALA A 427 17.64 18.73 6.27
CA ALA A 427 18.40 18.16 7.37
C ALA A 427 19.05 16.83 6.94
N PRO A 428 20.25 16.51 7.46
CA PRO A 428 20.92 15.23 7.19
C PRO A 428 20.07 14.02 7.59
N TRP A 429 19.28 14.10 8.66
CA TRP A 429 18.34 13.05 9.03
C TRP A 429 16.91 13.57 9.03
N TRP A 430 16.02 12.80 8.44
CA TRP A 430 14.62 13.16 8.32
C TRP A 430 13.73 11.93 8.55
N LEU A 431 12.66 12.09 9.32
CA LEU A 431 11.67 11.04 9.57
C LEU A 431 10.27 11.65 9.60
N ALA A 432 9.26 10.88 9.20
CA ALA A 432 7.86 11.22 9.42
C ALA A 432 7.15 10.15 10.26
N THR A 433 6.22 10.59 11.12
CA THR A 433 5.39 9.72 11.93
C THR A 433 3.95 10.23 12.03
N TYR A 434 3.09 9.54 12.79
CA TYR A 434 1.74 9.98 13.08
C TYR A 434 1.73 11.32 13.81
N HIS A 435 0.70 12.12 13.57
CA HIS A 435 0.46 13.30 14.39
C HIS A 435 -0.21 12.86 15.72
N PRO A 436 0.22 13.35 16.89
CA PRO A 436 -0.35 12.95 18.19
C PRO A 436 -1.88 13.15 18.27
N SER A 437 -2.38 14.25 17.71
CA SER A 437 -3.83 14.50 17.65
C SER A 437 -4.62 13.44 16.86
N ALA A 438 -3.99 12.78 15.88
CA ALA A 438 -4.64 11.69 15.14
C ALA A 438 -4.83 10.47 16.03
N LEU A 439 -3.86 10.17 16.91
CA LEU A 439 -3.94 9.07 17.88
C LEU A 439 -5.11 9.30 18.86
N LEU A 440 -5.24 10.52 19.37
CA LEU A 440 -6.32 10.89 20.31
C LEU A 440 -7.73 10.80 19.68
N ARG A 441 -7.84 11.01 18.36
CA ARG A 441 -9.11 11.00 17.63
C ARG A 441 -9.51 9.62 17.08
N MET A 442 -8.68 8.58 17.25
CA MET A 442 -9.02 7.23 16.78
C MET A 442 -10.16 6.63 17.62
N PRO A 443 -11.29 6.23 17.01
CA PRO A 443 -12.45 5.74 17.75
C PRO A 443 -12.24 4.31 18.27
N ASP A 444 -11.52 3.46 17.52
CA ASP A 444 -11.28 2.08 17.89
C ASP A 444 -10.08 1.96 18.87
N PRO A 445 -10.29 1.43 20.09
CA PRO A 445 -9.23 1.31 21.09
C PRO A 445 -8.03 0.47 20.64
N ARG A 446 -8.25 -0.61 19.87
CA ARG A 446 -7.19 -1.50 19.40
C ARG A 446 -6.29 -0.80 18.38
N THR A 447 -6.91 -0.17 17.38
CA THR A 447 -6.22 0.63 16.36
C THR A 447 -5.46 1.78 17.00
N ARG A 448 -6.05 2.46 17.98
CA ARG A 448 -5.39 3.53 18.75
C ARG A 448 -4.16 3.03 19.50
N ALA A 449 -4.26 1.90 20.21
CA ALA A 449 -3.14 1.31 20.92
C ALA A 449 -2.01 0.90 19.96
N GLN A 450 -2.34 0.30 18.81
CA GLN A 450 -1.36 -0.06 17.79
C GLN A 450 -0.68 1.18 17.19
N ALA A 451 -1.44 2.23 16.85
CA ALA A 451 -0.90 3.46 16.31
C ALA A 451 -0.02 4.19 17.34
N HIS A 452 -0.39 4.15 18.62
CA HIS A 452 0.43 4.66 19.72
C HIS A 452 1.76 3.89 19.81
N ALA A 453 1.73 2.55 19.75
CA ALA A 453 2.95 1.75 19.76
C ALA A 453 3.89 2.08 18.59
N HIS A 454 3.35 2.23 17.38
CA HIS A 454 4.13 2.68 16.21
C HIS A 454 4.69 4.10 16.38
N PHE A 455 3.95 5.00 17.01
CA PHE A 455 4.42 6.36 17.30
C PHE A 455 5.61 6.35 18.27
N VAL A 456 5.52 5.55 19.34
CA VAL A 456 6.64 5.34 20.27
C VAL A 456 7.86 4.74 19.54
N GLU A 457 7.66 3.73 18.71
CA GLU A 457 8.73 3.10 17.91
C GLU A 457 9.45 4.13 17.00
N ASP A 458 8.70 5.02 16.36
CA ASP A 458 9.29 6.06 15.50
C ASP A 458 10.09 7.11 16.29
N LEU A 459 9.64 7.45 17.49
CA LEU A 459 10.38 8.35 18.39
C LEU A 459 11.62 7.66 18.97
N GLN A 460 11.59 6.35 19.21
CA GLN A 460 12.77 5.56 19.57
C GLN A 460 13.81 5.57 18.45
N ARG A 461 13.38 5.34 17.20
CA ARG A 461 14.26 5.45 16.01
C ARG A 461 14.84 6.84 15.85
N THR A 462 14.07 7.87 16.19
CA THR A 462 14.53 9.27 16.22
C THR A 462 15.64 9.45 17.26
N ALA A 463 15.45 8.96 18.49
CA ALA A 463 16.46 9.01 19.55
C ALA A 463 17.74 8.23 19.17
N GLU A 464 17.59 7.06 18.54
CA GLU A 464 18.72 6.28 17.99
C GLU A 464 19.47 7.03 16.89
N ALA A 465 18.76 7.62 15.93
CA ALA A 465 19.36 8.42 14.89
C ALA A 465 20.15 9.58 15.49
N LEU A 466 19.56 10.35 16.41
CA LEU A 466 20.21 11.47 17.09
C LEU A 466 21.51 11.05 17.80
N ARG A 467 21.54 9.88 18.46
CA ARG A 467 22.76 9.36 19.12
C ARG A 467 23.91 9.09 18.15
N ARG A 468 23.64 8.76 16.89
CA ARG A 468 24.68 8.56 15.86
C ARG A 468 25.27 9.86 15.32
N VAL A 469 24.66 11.00 15.68
CA VAL A 469 25.07 12.36 15.26
C VAL A 469 25.88 13.07 16.33
N ALA A 470 25.76 12.66 17.59
CA ALA A 470 26.61 13.13 18.68
C ALA A 470 28.01 12.52 18.55
#